data_AF-A0A1Q7IIZ4-F1
#
_entry.id   AF-A0A1Q7IIZ4-F1
#
_cell.length_a   1.000
_cell.length_b   1.000
_cell.length_c   1.000
_cell.angle_alpha   90.00
_cell.angle_beta   90.00
_cell.angle_gamma   90.00
#
_symmetry.space_group_name_H-M   'P 1'
#
loop_
_entity.id
_entity.type
_entity.pdbx_description
1 polymer ?
#
loop_
_entity_poly.entity_id
_entity_poly.type
_entity_poly.pdbx_seq_one_letter_code
_entity_poly.pdbx_strand_id
1 'polypeptide(L)'
;MADWWQGGTPEFKDWLRKSAITWRREPVIKRVPRPTNLPTARRLGYKAKPGIVVVRVRLRRGGARKPRPVSGRRQKAMGSSKFTRSISLRAVAEGRAARRYPNMNVQNSYHVFSDGVSHWYEVILIDPERPGLK
;
A
#
# COMPACT_ATOMS: atom_id res chain seq x y z
N MET A 1 14.43 -17.04 -7.78
CA MET A 1 13.67 -16.19 -6.83
C MET A 1 12.49 -15.43 -7.45
N ALA A 2 12.47 -15.10 -8.76
CA ALA A 2 11.27 -14.52 -9.40
C ALA A 2 10.08 -15.49 -9.42
N ASP A 3 10.38 -16.78 -9.51
CA ASP A 3 9.44 -17.89 -9.65
C ASP A 3 8.50 -18.09 -8.44
N TRP A 4 8.99 -17.79 -7.23
CA TRP A 4 8.26 -17.95 -5.98
C TRP A 4 6.96 -17.12 -5.89
N TRP A 5 6.93 -15.96 -6.55
CA TRP A 5 5.76 -15.08 -6.58
C TRP A 5 4.81 -15.36 -7.76
N GLN A 6 5.24 -16.17 -8.74
CA GLN A 6 4.45 -16.51 -9.93
C GLN A 6 3.77 -17.87 -9.79
N GLY A 7 4.44 -18.85 -9.17
CA GLY A 7 3.97 -20.24 -9.09
C GLY A 7 2.99 -20.57 -7.96
N GLY A 8 2.80 -19.67 -6.97
CA GLY A 8 1.84 -19.88 -5.88
C GLY A 8 2.04 -21.20 -5.12
N THR A 9 3.30 -21.60 -4.92
CA THR A 9 3.66 -22.90 -4.32
C THR A 9 3.10 -23.05 -2.90
N PRO A 10 2.90 -24.28 -2.40
CA PRO A 10 2.40 -24.51 -1.05
C PRO A 10 3.25 -23.82 0.05
N GLU A 11 4.57 -23.80 -0.11
CA GLU A 11 5.51 -23.16 0.81
C GLU A 11 5.31 -21.65 0.85
N PHE A 12 5.11 -21.04 -0.33
CA PHE A 12 4.83 -19.61 -0.43
C PHE A 12 3.50 -19.26 0.27
N LYS A 13 2.46 -20.08 0.08
CA LYS A 13 1.16 -19.88 0.75
C LYS A 13 1.27 -19.98 2.27
N ASP A 14 2.03 -20.95 2.79
CA ASP A 14 2.26 -21.09 4.23
C ASP A 14 3.05 -19.90 4.80
N TRP A 15 4.13 -19.51 4.13
CA TRP A 15 4.91 -18.32 4.49
C TRP A 15 4.05 -17.05 4.45
N LEU A 16 3.21 -16.87 3.44
CA LEU A 16 2.32 -15.72 3.29
C LEU A 16 1.27 -15.70 4.41
N ARG A 17 0.73 -16.86 4.78
CA ARG A 17 -0.21 -16.99 5.90
C ARG A 17 0.44 -16.56 7.22
N LYS A 18 1.63 -17.07 7.53
CA LYS A 18 2.40 -16.71 8.74
C LYS A 18 2.74 -15.21 8.75
N SER A 19 3.16 -14.68 7.61
CA SER A 19 3.49 -13.25 7.44
C SER A 19 2.25 -12.37 7.64
N ALA A 20 1.11 -12.74 7.05
CA ALA A 20 -0.14 -11.99 7.16
C ALA A 20 -0.63 -11.87 8.62
N ILE A 21 -0.47 -12.91 9.44
CA ILE A 21 -0.80 -12.83 10.88
C ILE A 21 0.00 -11.74 11.56
N THR A 22 1.30 -11.65 11.25
CA THR A 22 2.18 -10.60 11.78
C THR A 22 1.75 -9.22 11.29
N TRP A 23 1.50 -9.06 9.99
CA TRP A 23 1.11 -7.78 9.38
C TRP A 23 -0.25 -7.25 9.88
N ARG A 24 -1.12 -8.11 10.39
CA ARG A 24 -2.39 -7.67 11.02
C ARG A 24 -2.17 -6.99 12.37
N ARG A 25 -1.12 -7.39 13.10
CA ARG A 25 -0.73 -6.82 14.40
C ARG A 25 0.13 -5.56 14.24
N GLU A 26 0.77 -5.39 13.09
CA GLU A 26 1.57 -4.21 12.76
C GLU A 26 0.73 -2.92 12.65
N PRO A 27 1.35 -1.74 12.85
CA PRO A 27 0.70 -0.46 12.61
C PRO A 27 0.32 -0.29 11.14
N VAL A 28 -0.64 0.62 10.88
CA VAL A 28 -1.20 0.87 9.54
C VAL A 28 -0.12 1.28 8.52
N ILE A 29 0.88 2.04 8.96
CA ILE A 29 2.02 2.45 8.14
C ILE A 29 3.27 1.99 8.88
N LYS A 30 4.03 1.07 8.27
CA LYS A 30 5.27 0.53 8.85
C LYS A 30 6.40 0.60 7.84
N ARG A 31 7.56 1.10 8.27
CA ARG A 31 8.78 1.01 7.47
C ARG A 31 9.27 -0.43 7.45
N VAL A 32 9.55 -0.97 6.27
CA VAL A 32 10.05 -2.34 6.09
C VAL A 32 11.54 -2.27 5.75
N PRO A 33 12.41 -3.07 6.39
CA PRO A 33 13.84 -3.02 6.12
C PRO A 33 14.21 -3.51 4.72
N ARG A 34 13.49 -4.49 4.18
CA ARG A 34 13.68 -5.00 2.82
C ARG A 34 12.33 -5.18 2.11
N PRO A 35 12.25 -4.95 0.79
CA PRO A 35 11.03 -5.19 0.04
C PRO A 35 10.62 -6.66 0.11
N THR A 36 9.33 -6.91 0.26
CA THR A 36 8.79 -8.27 0.37
C THR A 36 8.88 -9.01 -0.97
N ASN A 37 8.62 -8.30 -2.07
CA ASN A 37 8.80 -8.81 -3.43
C ASN A 37 9.94 -8.03 -4.11
N LEU A 38 11.17 -8.51 -3.91
CA LEU A 38 12.37 -7.88 -4.45
C LEU A 38 12.38 -7.77 -5.99
N PRO A 39 12.00 -8.81 -6.77
CA PRO A 39 11.92 -8.71 -8.23
C PRO A 39 11.01 -7.57 -8.71
N THR A 40 9.81 -7.49 -8.14
CA THR A 40 8.84 -6.45 -8.51
C THR A 40 9.33 -5.06 -8.07
N ALA A 41 9.87 -4.95 -6.85
CA ALA A 41 10.43 -3.70 -6.36
C ALA A 41 11.55 -3.19 -7.28
N ARG A 42 12.49 -4.06 -7.68
CA ARG A 42 13.59 -3.69 -8.60
C ARG A 42 13.07 -3.20 -9.95
N ARG A 43 12.09 -3.90 -10.53
CA ARG A 43 11.44 -3.47 -11.78
C ARG A 43 10.78 -2.09 -11.66
N LEU A 44 10.27 -1.75 -10.49
CA LEU A 44 9.62 -0.46 -10.21
C LEU A 44 10.60 0.64 -9.75
N GLY A 45 11.91 0.37 -9.76
CA GLY A 45 12.94 1.38 -9.47
C GLY A 45 13.63 1.24 -8.11
N TYR A 46 13.31 0.23 -7.30
CA TYR A 46 14.02 -0.01 -6.04
C TYR A 46 15.49 -0.39 -6.28
N LYS A 47 16.39 0.37 -5.67
CA LYS A 47 17.81 0.02 -5.55
C LYS A 47 18.13 -0.10 -4.06
N ALA A 48 19.01 -1.04 -3.71
CA ALA A 48 19.52 -1.18 -2.35
C ALA A 48 20.59 -0.10 -2.06
N LYS A 49 20.18 1.16 -2.18
CA LYS A 49 21.00 2.32 -1.87
C LYS A 49 20.40 3.02 -0.65
N PRO A 50 21.25 3.55 0.24
CA PRO A 50 20.79 4.46 1.27
C PRO A 50 19.99 5.63 0.66
N GLY A 51 18.89 6.04 1.29
CA GLY A 51 17.97 7.07 0.78
C GLY A 51 16.79 6.53 -0.03
N ILE A 52 16.77 5.24 -0.36
CA ILE A 52 15.58 4.54 -0.87
C ILE A 52 14.99 3.74 0.27
N VAL A 53 13.70 3.97 0.56
CA VAL A 53 12.99 3.35 1.68
C VAL A 53 11.73 2.65 1.18
N VAL A 54 11.40 1.50 1.74
CA VAL A 54 10.14 0.81 1.49
C VAL A 54 9.24 0.91 2.71
N VAL A 55 8.00 1.31 2.48
CA VAL A 55 6.98 1.46 3.52
C VAL A 55 5.78 0.60 3.17
N ARG A 56 5.36 -0.25 4.11
CA ARG A 56 4.13 -1.02 3.99
C ARG A 56 2.96 -0.21 4.54
N VAL A 57 1.91 -0.12 3.75
CA VAL A 57 0.67 0.59 4.08
C VAL A 57 -0.50 -0.37 4.03
N ARG A 58 -1.23 -0.46 5.15
CA ARG A 58 -2.49 -1.21 5.29
C ARG A 58 -3.67 -0.30 4.97
N LEU A 59 -4.55 -0.75 4.09
CA LEU A 59 -5.78 -0.07 3.72
C LEU A 59 -6.98 -0.98 3.91
N ARG A 60 -8.10 -0.43 4.39
CA ARG A 60 -9.34 -1.20 4.49
C ARG A 60 -9.89 -1.51 3.09
N ARG A 61 -10.45 -2.70 2.93
CA ARG A 61 -11.22 -3.13 1.75
C ARG A 61 -12.55 -2.38 1.65
N GLY A 62 -13.07 -2.34 0.44
CA GLY A 62 -14.38 -1.76 0.13
C GLY A 62 -14.31 -0.34 -0.44
N GLY A 63 -15.50 0.21 -0.66
CA GLY A 63 -15.71 1.51 -1.27
C GLY A 63 -15.63 2.69 -0.30
N ALA A 64 -16.06 3.86 -0.78
CA ALA A 64 -16.25 5.04 0.04
C ALA A 64 -17.65 5.02 0.66
N ARG A 65 -17.78 5.65 1.83
CA ARG A 65 -19.08 5.99 2.38
C ARG A 65 -19.16 7.50 2.50
N LYS A 66 -20.21 8.10 1.95
CA LYS A 66 -20.47 9.53 2.13
C LYS A 66 -21.06 9.75 3.54
N PRO A 67 -20.67 10.83 4.26
CA PRO A 67 -21.40 11.25 5.45
C PRO A 67 -22.88 11.44 5.14
N ARG A 68 -23.76 11.00 6.04
CA ARG A 68 -25.20 11.14 5.84
C ARG A 68 -25.56 12.63 5.91
N PRO A 69 -26.30 13.19 4.93
CA PRO A 69 -26.75 14.57 4.99
C PRO A 69 -27.62 14.80 6.23
N VAL A 70 -27.40 15.93 6.92
CA VAL A 70 -28.16 16.32 8.12
C VAL A 70 -29.42 17.11 7.76
N SER A 71 -29.35 17.97 6.74
CA SER A 71 -30.48 18.76 6.25
C SER A 71 -31.13 18.17 5.00
N GLY A 72 -32.32 18.67 4.66
CA GLY A 72 -33.10 18.22 3.50
C GLY A 72 -32.28 18.21 2.20
N ARG A 73 -32.35 17.10 1.46
CA ARG A 73 -31.73 16.93 0.15
C ARG A 73 -32.71 16.22 -0.78
N ARG A 74 -32.55 16.47 -2.08
CA ARG A 74 -33.27 15.70 -3.11
C ARG A 74 -32.95 14.22 -2.97
N GLN A 75 -33.92 13.34 -3.26
CA GLN A 75 -33.79 11.89 -3.13
C GLN A 75 -32.51 11.33 -3.80
N LYS A 76 -32.14 11.82 -4.99
CA LYS A 76 -30.92 11.42 -5.71
C LYS A 76 -29.61 11.72 -4.95
N ALA A 77 -29.61 12.69 -4.04
CA ALA A 77 -28.44 13.11 -3.25
C ALA A 77 -28.43 12.51 -1.83
N MET A 78 -29.44 11.71 -1.47
CA MET A 78 -29.57 11.07 -0.14
C MET A 78 -28.78 9.77 0.00
N GLY A 79 -28.31 9.18 -1.09
CA GLY A 79 -27.49 7.96 -1.04
C GLY A 79 -26.19 8.17 -0.24
N SER A 80 -25.77 7.16 0.52
CA SER A 80 -24.53 7.22 1.32
C SER A 80 -23.61 6.00 1.23
N SER A 81 -24.15 4.79 0.98
CA SER A 81 -23.40 3.53 1.10
C SER A 81 -22.75 3.02 -0.19
N LYS A 82 -23.44 3.15 -1.33
CA LYS A 82 -23.00 2.59 -2.64
C LYS A 82 -22.12 3.58 -3.41
N PHE A 83 -21.04 4.07 -2.79
CA PHE A 83 -20.10 4.97 -3.44
C PHE A 83 -18.72 4.32 -3.59
N THR A 84 -18.10 4.60 -4.73
CA THR A 84 -16.71 4.22 -5.00
C THR A 84 -15.86 5.48 -4.99
N ARG A 85 -14.60 5.37 -4.53
CA ARG A 85 -13.65 6.48 -4.65
C ARG A 85 -13.29 6.67 -6.12
N SER A 86 -13.04 7.92 -6.52
CA SER A 86 -12.48 8.23 -7.84
C SER A 86 -11.03 7.74 -7.99
N ILE A 87 -10.30 7.65 -6.86
CA ILE A 87 -8.90 7.22 -6.83
C ILE A 87 -8.76 5.75 -6.41
N SER A 88 -7.74 5.10 -6.96
CA SER A 88 -7.42 3.71 -6.65
C SER A 88 -6.90 3.55 -5.22
N LEU A 89 -7.05 2.35 -4.63
CA LEU A 89 -6.47 2.06 -3.31
C LEU A 89 -4.94 2.20 -3.31
N ARG A 90 -4.29 1.92 -4.44
CA ARG A 90 -2.86 2.15 -4.63
C ARG A 90 -2.49 3.63 -4.45
N ALA A 91 -3.19 4.53 -5.14
CA ALA A 91 -2.98 5.98 -5.01
C ALA A 91 -3.28 6.47 -3.58
N VAL A 92 -4.27 5.88 -2.89
CA VAL A 92 -4.54 6.15 -1.48
C VAL A 92 -3.37 5.72 -0.59
N ALA A 93 -2.74 4.57 -0.87
CA ALA A 93 -1.58 4.08 -0.12
C ALA A 93 -0.38 5.03 -0.29
N GLU A 94 -0.10 5.43 -1.52
CA GLU A 94 0.94 6.40 -1.89
C GLU A 94 0.72 7.73 -1.16
N GLY A 95 -0.50 8.28 -1.22
CA GLY A 95 -0.84 9.51 -0.51
C GLY A 95 -0.70 9.41 1.01
N ARG A 96 -1.03 8.25 1.61
CA ARG A 96 -0.82 8.02 3.06
C ARG A 96 0.66 7.94 3.42
N ALA A 97 1.49 7.31 2.58
CA ALA A 97 2.93 7.25 2.77
C ALA A 97 3.58 8.63 2.65
N ALA A 98 3.23 9.39 1.61
CA ALA A 98 3.71 10.76 1.40
C ALA A 98 3.38 11.69 2.58
N ARG A 99 2.15 11.60 3.10
CA ARG A 99 1.75 12.37 4.30
C ARG A 99 2.53 12.00 5.56
N ARG A 100 2.99 10.74 5.67
CA ARG A 100 3.75 10.27 6.83
C ARG A 100 5.23 10.63 6.73
N TYR A 101 5.78 10.69 5.52
CA TYR A 101 7.18 11.00 5.23
C TYR A 101 7.25 12.20 4.26
N PRO A 102 6.96 13.42 4.74
CA PRO A 102 6.89 14.61 3.88
C PRO A 102 8.25 15.01 3.29
N ASN A 103 9.35 14.57 3.92
CA ASN A 103 10.71 14.78 3.45
C ASN A 103 11.13 13.80 2.33
N MET A 104 10.25 12.87 1.93
CA MET A 104 10.54 11.88 0.89
C MET A 104 9.50 11.94 -0.22
N ASN A 105 9.94 11.66 -1.44
CA ASN A 105 9.08 11.57 -2.61
C ASN A 105 8.65 10.13 -2.86
N VAL A 106 7.38 9.94 -3.22
CA VAL A 106 6.87 8.64 -3.66
C VAL A 106 7.34 8.39 -5.09
N GLN A 107 8.09 7.31 -5.31
CA GLN A 107 8.49 6.89 -6.65
C GLN A 107 7.47 5.95 -7.27
N ASN A 108 7.13 4.88 -6.55
CA ASN A 108 6.23 3.84 -7.04
C ASN A 108 5.68 3.00 -5.90
N SER A 109 4.74 2.10 -6.19
CA SER A 109 4.19 1.15 -5.22
C SER A 109 3.72 -0.14 -5.89
N TYR A 110 3.60 -1.21 -5.10
CA TYR A 110 3.05 -2.48 -5.54
C TYR A 110 2.19 -3.15 -4.47
N HIS A 111 1.25 -3.97 -4.92
CA HIS A 111 0.42 -4.80 -4.06
C HIS A 111 1.23 -5.97 -3.51
N VAL A 112 1.11 -6.23 -2.20
CA VAL A 112 1.80 -7.36 -1.54
C VAL A 112 0.80 -8.47 -1.25
N PHE A 113 -0.29 -8.14 -0.57
CA PHE A 113 -1.25 -9.10 -0.07
C PHE A 113 -2.58 -8.44 0.18
N SER A 114 -3.64 -9.25 0.20
CA SER A 114 -4.93 -8.80 0.64
C SER A 114 -5.71 -9.93 1.31
N ASP A 115 -6.46 -9.57 2.35
CA ASP A 115 -7.35 -10.47 3.08
C ASP A 115 -8.76 -9.92 3.06
N GLY A 116 -9.74 -10.62 3.63
CA GLY A 116 -11.15 -10.20 3.62
C GLY A 116 -11.43 -8.76 4.07
N VAL A 117 -10.54 -8.16 4.88
CA VAL A 117 -10.76 -6.86 5.52
C VAL A 117 -9.85 -5.76 4.97
N SER A 118 -8.65 -6.09 4.51
CA SER A 118 -7.61 -5.11 4.18
C SER A 118 -6.77 -5.50 2.96
N HIS A 119 -6.15 -4.49 2.35
CA HIS A 119 -5.09 -4.60 1.36
C HIS A 119 -3.79 -4.06 1.96
N TRP A 120 -2.68 -4.67 1.58
CA TRP A 120 -1.32 -4.22 1.91
C TRP A 120 -0.59 -3.85 0.62
N TYR A 121 -0.09 -2.62 0.60
CA TYR A 121 0.77 -2.11 -0.45
C TYR A 121 2.14 -1.79 0.12
N GLU A 122 3.18 -2.02 -0.65
CA GLU A 122 4.52 -1.51 -0.36
C GLU A 122 4.80 -0.34 -1.29
N VAL A 123 5.11 0.80 -0.69
CA VAL A 123 5.40 2.07 -1.37
C VAL A 123 6.91 2.31 -1.27
N ILE A 124 7.52 2.60 -2.41
CA ILE A 124 8.93 2.96 -2.55
C ILE A 124 9.03 4.47 -2.46
N LEU A 125 9.77 4.94 -1.46
CA LEU A 125 10.08 6.33 -1.20
C LEU A 125 11.54 6.60 -1.54
N ILE A 126 11.80 7.78 -2.10
CA ILE A 126 13.12 8.30 -2.40
C ILE A 126 13.32 9.59 -1.60
N ASP A 127 14.44 9.69 -0.92
CA ASP A 127 14.95 10.90 -0.31
C ASP A 127 15.60 11.81 -1.39
N PRO A 128 15.00 12.98 -1.71
CA PRO A 128 15.51 13.88 -2.74
C PRO A 128 16.76 14.66 -2.32
N GLU A 129 17.00 14.83 -1.01
CA GLU A 129 18.13 15.62 -0.49
C GLU A 129 19.44 14.83 -0.50
N ARG A 130 19.36 13.52 -0.70
CA ARG A 130 20.52 12.66 -0.61
C ARG A 130 21.41 12.72 -1.86
N PRO A 131 22.72 13.01 -1.71
CA PRO A 131 23.67 12.98 -2.83
C PRO A 131 23.77 11.58 -3.47
N GLY A 132 23.78 11.54 -4.81
CA GLY A 132 23.91 10.29 -5.59
C GLY A 132 22.61 9.53 -5.91
N LEU A 133 21.46 10.16 -5.64
CA LEU A 133 20.13 9.69 -6.09
C LEU A 133 19.48 10.57 -7.17
N LYS A 134 20.12 11.69 -7.55
CA LYS A 134 19.85 12.43 -8.79
C LYS A 134 20.49 11.76 -9.98
#